data_AF-A0A060VVL9-F1
#
_entry.id   AF-A0A060VVL9-F1
#
_cell.length_a   1.000
_cell.length_b   1.000
_cell.length_c   1.000
_cell.angle_alpha   90.00
_cell.angle_beta   90.00
_cell.angle_gamma   90.00
#
_symmetry.space_group_name_H-M   'P 1'
#
loop_
_entity.id
_entity.type
_entity.pdbx_description
1 polymer ?
#
loop_
_entity_poly.entity_id
_entity_poly.type
_entity_poly.pdbx_seq_one_letter_code
_entity_poly.pdbx_strand_id
1 'polypeptide(L)'
;MIRREGKRLNKGGEKDRERERSGSRSGLTMRPGPIARNPHELYYLTMQRMREKTDKMEENKATRKLRVCVATCNRADYSKLAPIMFGIKANPDEFELEVVVLGSHLIDDYGNTFRMIEQDDFDIGSKLHTIVRGEDEAAMVESVGLALVKLPDVLHRLRPDILVVHGDRFDALALATAAALMNIRILHLEGGEVSGTIDDSIRHAISKLAHYHACCTRTAEQHLIAMCEDHTRILLAGCPSYDKLLAAHHRDDYMDIIRNWLGTCSSNLSVTNPFWPDSLGGMVMRRKERKDL
;
A
#
# COMPACT_ATOMS: atom_id res chain seq x y z
N MET A 1 -32.91 13.34 41.35
CA MET A 1 -32.92 14.59 42.13
C MET A 1 -32.92 15.76 41.17
N ILE A 2 -34.10 16.32 40.91
CA ILE A 2 -34.31 17.53 40.09
C ILE A 2 -34.51 18.67 41.09
N ARG A 3 -33.79 19.78 40.93
CA ARG A 3 -34.19 21.06 41.54
C ARG A 3 -34.26 22.15 40.47
N ARG A 4 -35.48 22.70 40.38
CA ARG A 4 -35.93 23.85 39.60
C ARG A 4 -35.74 25.11 40.44
N GLU A 5 -35.39 26.21 39.79
CA GLU A 5 -35.84 27.58 40.09
C GLU A 5 -35.90 28.31 38.73
N GLY A 6 -36.89 29.09 38.30
CA GLY A 6 -38.10 29.59 38.95
C GLY A 6 -38.18 31.13 38.84
N LYS A 7 -39.14 31.64 38.04
CA LYS A 7 -39.72 33.01 38.02
C LYS A 7 -38.96 34.09 37.23
N ARG A 8 -39.59 35.10 36.61
CA ARG A 8 -41.01 35.45 36.34
C ARG A 8 -41.05 36.54 35.25
N LEU A 9 -42.17 36.56 34.53
CA LEU A 9 -42.66 37.61 33.63
C LEU A 9 -42.83 38.97 34.31
N ASN A 10 -42.74 40.05 33.53
CA ASN A 10 -43.49 41.28 33.81
C ASN A 10 -44.17 41.82 32.54
N LYS A 11 -45.46 42.14 32.68
CA LYS A 11 -46.36 42.75 31.68
C LYS A 11 -46.43 44.26 31.90
N GLY A 12 -46.72 45.00 30.84
CA GLY A 12 -47.16 46.40 30.85
C GLY A 12 -46.53 47.16 29.67
N GLY A 13 -47.22 47.94 28.85
CA GLY A 13 -48.59 48.39 28.83
C GLY A 13 -48.79 49.19 27.54
N GLU A 14 -50.03 49.19 27.08
CA GLU A 14 -50.63 49.85 25.93
C GLU A 14 -50.42 51.38 25.91
N LYS A 15 -50.23 51.97 24.72
CA LYS A 15 -50.72 53.32 24.38
C LYS A 15 -50.64 53.63 22.89
N ASP A 16 -51.82 53.81 22.31
CA ASP A 16 -52.10 54.39 21.01
C ASP A 16 -51.43 55.75 20.77
N ARG A 17 -50.95 55.96 19.55
CA ARG A 17 -50.95 57.26 18.88
C ARG A 17 -51.14 57.09 17.38
N GLU A 18 -52.37 57.29 16.94
CA GLU A 18 -52.68 57.69 15.56
C GLU A 18 -52.03 59.04 15.24
N ARG A 19 -51.33 59.13 14.10
CA ARG A 19 -51.18 60.36 13.32
C ARG A 19 -51.16 59.99 11.85
N GLU A 20 -52.26 60.30 11.17
CA GLU A 20 -52.30 60.45 9.72
C GLU A 20 -51.40 61.61 9.27
N ARG A 21 -50.69 61.44 8.13
CA ARG A 21 -50.74 62.34 6.98
C ARG A 21 -49.84 61.88 5.82
N SER A 22 -50.51 61.56 4.71
CA SER A 22 -50.21 61.94 3.32
C SER A 22 -48.81 61.70 2.71
N GLY A 23 -48.78 60.72 1.79
CA GLY A 23 -48.39 60.98 0.39
C GLY A 23 -46.93 60.81 -0.02
N SER A 24 -46.62 59.68 -0.67
CA SER A 24 -46.07 59.67 -2.05
C SER A 24 -45.83 58.23 -2.50
N ARG A 25 -46.52 57.81 -3.56
CA ARG A 25 -46.21 56.59 -4.32
C ARG A 25 -44.85 56.77 -5.00
N SER A 26 -43.86 55.96 -4.65
CA SER A 26 -42.75 55.60 -5.53
C SER A 26 -42.57 54.09 -5.48
N GLY A 27 -42.79 53.43 -6.62
CA GLY A 27 -42.93 51.98 -6.73
C GLY A 27 -41.71 51.21 -6.22
N LEU A 28 -41.95 50.31 -5.27
CA LEU A 28 -41.11 49.13 -5.12
C LEU A 28 -41.44 48.19 -6.29
N THR A 29 -40.56 48.15 -7.28
CA THR A 29 -40.47 47.00 -8.17
C THR A 29 -40.01 45.81 -7.33
N MET A 30 -40.96 44.92 -7.02
CA MET A 30 -40.67 43.58 -6.53
C MET A 30 -39.71 42.94 -7.53
N ARG A 31 -38.45 42.71 -7.13
CA ARG A 31 -37.56 41.82 -7.88
C ARG A 31 -38.23 40.44 -7.90
N PRO A 32 -38.46 39.83 -9.07
CA PRO A 32 -39.02 38.48 -9.10
C PRO A 32 -38.01 37.57 -8.38
N GLY A 33 -38.48 36.91 -7.31
CA GLY A 33 -37.73 35.84 -6.66
C GLY A 33 -37.41 34.74 -7.68
N PRO A 34 -36.38 33.92 -7.44
CA PRO A 34 -35.96 32.92 -8.41
C PRO A 34 -37.15 32.02 -8.75
N ILE A 35 -37.50 32.00 -10.02
CA ILE A 35 -38.53 31.13 -10.61
C ILE A 35 -38.28 29.72 -10.07
N ALA A 36 -39.29 29.13 -9.43
CA ALA A 36 -39.25 27.76 -8.94
C ALA A 36 -38.98 26.83 -10.12
N ARG A 37 -37.71 26.45 -10.32
CA ARG A 37 -37.31 25.51 -11.38
C ARG A 37 -38.00 24.18 -11.08
N ASN A 38 -38.52 23.53 -12.12
CA ASN A 38 -39.14 22.22 -12.02
C ASN A 38 -38.15 21.26 -11.32
N PRO A 39 -38.55 20.47 -10.31
CA PRO A 39 -37.65 19.53 -9.62
C PRO A 39 -36.88 18.61 -10.56
N HIS A 40 -37.48 18.22 -11.69
CA HIS A 40 -36.81 17.44 -12.73
C HIS A 40 -35.70 18.22 -13.43
N GLU A 41 -35.88 19.51 -13.67
CA GLU A 41 -34.89 20.39 -14.30
C GLU A 41 -33.69 20.63 -13.37
N LEU A 42 -33.94 20.77 -12.06
CA LEU A 42 -32.90 20.81 -11.02
C LEU A 42 -32.09 19.51 -10.96
N TYR A 43 -32.75 18.35 -11.05
CA TYR A 43 -32.08 17.06 -11.11
C TYR A 43 -31.19 16.94 -12.36
N TYR A 44 -31.71 17.29 -13.54
CA TYR A 44 -30.93 17.28 -14.78
C TYR A 44 -29.73 18.22 -14.74
N LEU A 45 -29.89 19.45 -14.25
CA LEU A 45 -28.79 20.40 -14.08
C LEU A 45 -27.75 19.92 -13.06
N THR A 46 -28.18 19.23 -12.00
CA THR A 46 -27.27 18.65 -11.00
C THR A 46 -26.47 17.50 -11.62
N MET A 47 -27.13 16.63 -12.38
CA MET A 47 -26.49 15.53 -13.12
C MET A 47 -25.52 16.06 -14.18
N GLN A 48 -25.89 17.10 -14.93
CA GLN A 48 -24.99 17.75 -15.89
C GLN A 48 -23.77 18.36 -15.20
N ARG A 49 -23.94 19.09 -14.09
CA ARG A 49 -22.80 19.64 -13.33
C ARG A 49 -21.92 18.56 -12.72
N MET A 50 -22.50 17.44 -12.29
CA MET A 50 -21.74 16.29 -11.82
C MET A 50 -20.94 15.70 -12.97
N ARG A 51 -21.56 15.49 -14.14
CA ARG A 51 -20.88 15.01 -15.36
C ARG A 51 -19.77 15.96 -15.79
N GLU A 52 -20.03 17.26 -15.90
CA GLU A 52 -19.03 18.28 -16.22
C GLU A 52 -17.91 18.34 -15.18
N LYS A 53 -18.19 18.10 -13.88
CA LYS A 53 -17.16 17.96 -12.85
C LYS A 53 -16.35 16.69 -13.05
N THR A 54 -16.99 15.58 -13.39
CA THR A 54 -16.32 14.31 -13.67
C THR A 54 -15.45 14.43 -14.92
N ASP A 55 -15.97 14.99 -16.00
CA ASP A 55 -15.26 15.22 -17.26
C ASP A 55 -14.07 16.17 -17.04
N LYS A 56 -14.24 17.28 -16.29
CA LYS A 56 -13.13 18.19 -15.92
C LYS A 56 -12.13 17.54 -14.95
N MET A 57 -12.57 16.63 -14.09
CA MET A 57 -11.67 15.85 -13.24
C MET A 57 -10.89 14.82 -14.08
N GLU A 58 -11.49 14.23 -15.11
CA GLU A 58 -10.83 13.32 -16.04
C GLU A 58 -9.83 14.06 -16.94
N GLU A 59 -10.18 15.25 -17.44
CA GLU A 59 -9.29 16.12 -18.22
C GLU A 59 -8.05 16.58 -17.42
N ASN A 60 -8.24 16.92 -16.14
CA ASN A 60 -7.13 17.25 -15.23
C ASN A 60 -6.32 16.03 -14.77
N LYS A 61 -6.93 14.83 -14.78
CA LYS A 61 -6.25 13.58 -14.42
C LYS A 61 -5.31 13.09 -15.53
N ALA A 62 -5.62 13.42 -16.80
CA ALA A 62 -4.81 13.06 -17.96
C ALA A 62 -3.40 13.70 -17.97
N THR A 63 -3.12 14.69 -17.11
CA THR A 63 -1.82 15.39 -17.05
C THR A 63 -1.06 15.17 -15.74
N ARG A 64 -1.63 14.46 -14.76
CA ARG A 64 -0.98 14.27 -13.47
C ARG A 64 -0.34 12.88 -13.38
N LYS A 65 0.98 12.86 -13.21
CA LYS A 65 1.75 11.63 -12.93
C LYS A 65 1.17 10.87 -11.75
N LEU A 66 1.07 9.56 -11.87
CA LEU A 66 0.65 8.67 -10.80
C LEU A 66 1.80 8.50 -9.81
N ARG A 67 1.57 8.84 -8.55
CA ARG A 67 2.55 8.67 -7.47
C ARG A 67 2.51 7.25 -6.93
N VAL A 68 3.50 6.45 -7.28
CA VAL A 68 3.60 5.05 -6.90
C VAL A 68 4.63 4.91 -5.80
N CYS A 69 4.19 4.52 -4.60
CA CYS A 69 5.10 4.11 -3.55
C CYS A 69 5.30 2.60 -3.63
N VAL A 70 6.56 2.17 -3.65
CA VAL A 70 6.94 0.76 -3.53
C VAL A 70 7.67 0.59 -2.20
N ALA A 71 7.08 -0.21 -1.32
CA ALA A 71 7.69 -0.56 -0.05
C ALA A 71 8.27 -1.97 -0.13
N THR A 72 9.56 -2.09 0.13
CA THR A 72 10.31 -3.36 0.08
C THR A 72 10.94 -3.61 1.45
N CYS A 73 10.75 -4.83 1.96
CA CYS A 73 11.07 -5.19 3.35
C CYS A 73 12.18 -6.24 3.41
N ASN A 74 12.25 -7.09 2.40
CA ASN A 74 13.19 -8.20 2.31
C ASN A 74 13.56 -8.50 0.85
N ARG A 75 14.75 -9.08 0.63
CA ARG A 75 15.16 -9.59 -0.68
C ARG A 75 14.13 -10.49 -1.37
N ALA A 76 13.33 -11.23 -0.59
CA ALA A 76 12.28 -12.10 -1.10
C ALA A 76 11.20 -11.33 -1.88
N ASP A 77 10.75 -10.19 -1.35
CA ASP A 77 9.83 -9.30 -2.07
C ASP A 77 10.55 -8.47 -3.14
N TYR A 78 11.76 -7.98 -2.85
CA TYR A 78 12.54 -7.18 -3.80
C TYR A 78 12.80 -7.92 -5.12
N SER A 79 13.00 -9.24 -5.08
CA SER A 79 13.19 -10.07 -6.28
C SER A 79 12.04 -9.97 -7.31
N LYS A 80 10.81 -9.69 -6.83
CA LYS A 80 9.59 -9.56 -7.63
C LYS A 80 9.15 -8.11 -7.78
N LEU A 81 9.53 -7.23 -6.86
CA LEU A 81 9.27 -5.79 -6.95
C LEU A 81 10.24 -5.07 -7.89
N ALA A 82 11.51 -5.48 -7.96
CA ALA A 82 12.52 -4.80 -8.78
C ALA A 82 12.12 -4.69 -10.27
N PRO A 83 11.62 -5.74 -10.96
CA PRO A 83 11.15 -5.60 -12.34
C PRO A 83 10.06 -4.53 -12.50
N ILE A 84 9.12 -4.45 -11.55
CA ILE A 84 8.07 -3.43 -11.54
C ILE A 84 8.66 -2.04 -11.31
N MET A 85 9.60 -1.91 -10.35
CA MET A 85 10.28 -0.65 -10.07
C MET A 85 11.06 -0.13 -11.29
N PHE A 86 11.75 -1.02 -12.01
CA PHE A 86 12.42 -0.67 -13.27
C PHE A 86 11.41 -0.20 -14.32
N GLY A 87 10.29 -0.90 -14.48
CA GLY A 87 9.21 -0.51 -15.38
C GLY A 87 8.63 0.87 -15.05
N ILE A 88 8.38 1.16 -13.78
CA ILE A 88 7.88 2.48 -13.33
C ILE A 88 8.94 3.56 -13.60
N LYS A 89 10.20 3.33 -13.21
CA LYS A 89 11.31 4.27 -13.39
C LYS A 89 11.57 4.60 -14.87
N ALA A 90 11.34 3.64 -15.77
CA ALA A 90 11.50 3.82 -17.21
C ALA A 90 10.41 4.68 -17.86
N ASN A 91 9.29 4.95 -17.16
CA ASN A 91 8.15 5.70 -17.68
C ASN A 91 7.87 6.97 -16.83
N PRO A 92 8.82 7.92 -16.75
CA PRO A 92 8.72 9.07 -15.87
C PRO A 92 7.64 10.07 -16.27
N ASP A 93 7.11 10.00 -17.50
CA ASP A 93 6.03 10.88 -17.96
C ASP A 93 4.68 10.50 -17.36
N GLU A 94 4.51 9.23 -16.98
CA GLU A 94 3.27 8.68 -16.42
C GLU A 94 3.37 8.46 -14.91
N PHE A 95 4.57 8.17 -14.39
CA PHE A 95 4.77 7.77 -12.99
C PHE A 95 5.80 8.61 -12.24
N GLU A 96 5.59 8.74 -10.93
CA GLU A 96 6.55 9.23 -9.95
C GLU A 96 6.80 8.10 -8.94
N LEU A 97 8.02 7.55 -8.91
CA LEU A 97 8.39 6.42 -8.06
C LEU A 97 8.96 6.90 -6.73
N GLU A 98 8.38 6.42 -5.62
CA GLU A 98 8.88 6.62 -4.26
C GLU A 98 9.23 5.26 -3.63
N VAL A 99 10.49 5.10 -3.22
CA VAL A 99 10.97 3.84 -2.64
C VAL A 99 11.09 3.95 -1.13
N VAL A 100 10.40 3.06 -0.42
CA VAL A 100 10.50 2.92 1.05
C VAL A 100 11.16 1.59 1.37
N VAL A 101 12.28 1.65 2.09
CA VAL A 101 13.01 0.46 2.54
C VAL A 101 12.80 0.27 4.02
N LEU A 102 12.38 -0.92 4.41
CA LEU A 102 12.15 -1.29 5.81
C LEU A 102 12.54 -2.76 6.06
N GLY A 103 12.18 -3.29 7.23
CA GLY A 103 12.33 -4.70 7.55
C GLY A 103 13.77 -5.20 7.57
N SER A 104 13.94 -6.42 7.09
CA SER A 104 15.21 -7.15 7.04
C SER A 104 16.29 -6.47 6.20
N HIS A 105 15.95 -5.57 5.28
CA HIS A 105 16.94 -4.91 4.44
C HIS A 105 18.01 -4.16 5.22
N LEU A 106 17.67 -3.59 6.37
CA LEU A 106 18.53 -2.72 7.18
C LEU A 106 19.29 -3.45 8.30
N ILE A 107 19.29 -4.79 8.27
CA ILE A 107 19.86 -5.63 9.32
C ILE A 107 21.04 -6.44 8.75
N ASP A 108 22.15 -6.44 9.50
CA ASP A 108 23.39 -7.09 9.09
C ASP A 108 23.25 -8.61 8.97
N ASP A 109 22.53 -9.25 9.90
CA ASP A 109 22.27 -10.70 9.90
C ASP A 109 21.55 -11.18 8.63
N TYR A 110 20.81 -10.28 7.95
CA TYR A 110 20.14 -10.54 6.68
C TYR A 110 20.91 -10.02 5.46
N GLY A 111 22.15 -9.56 5.65
CA GLY A 111 23.11 -9.20 4.61
C GLY A 111 23.05 -7.74 4.13
N ASN A 112 22.43 -6.82 4.88
CA ASN A 112 22.29 -5.41 4.49
C ASN A 112 21.78 -5.24 3.05
N THR A 113 20.73 -5.99 2.70
CA THR A 113 20.24 -6.11 1.32
C THR A 113 19.64 -4.81 0.76
N PHE A 114 19.50 -3.75 1.56
CA PHE A 114 19.25 -2.40 1.02
C PHE A 114 20.31 -1.96 0.00
N ARG A 115 21.53 -2.49 0.10
CA ARG A 115 22.61 -2.23 -0.86
C ARG A 115 22.29 -2.75 -2.26
N MET A 116 21.49 -3.81 -2.39
CA MET A 116 21.04 -4.30 -3.70
C MET A 116 20.14 -3.27 -4.39
N ILE A 117 19.32 -2.57 -3.61
CA ILE A 117 18.42 -1.52 -4.08
C ILE A 117 19.23 -0.30 -4.55
N GLU A 118 20.26 0.08 -3.80
CA GLU A 118 21.19 1.16 -4.18
C GLU A 118 22.01 0.79 -5.41
N GLN A 119 22.46 -0.47 -5.53
CA GLN A 119 23.20 -0.99 -6.68
C GLN A 119 22.37 -1.05 -7.97
N ASP A 120 21.05 -1.19 -7.85
CA ASP A 120 20.10 -1.11 -8.96
C ASP A 120 19.73 0.35 -9.31
N ASP A 121 20.48 1.33 -8.78
CA ASP A 121 20.31 2.78 -8.98
C ASP A 121 18.95 3.33 -8.53
N PHE A 122 18.30 2.74 -7.52
CA PHE A 122 17.06 3.29 -6.97
C PHE A 122 17.33 4.28 -5.83
N ASP A 123 16.75 5.48 -5.94
CA ASP A 123 16.77 6.47 -4.87
C ASP A 123 15.83 6.05 -3.73
N ILE A 124 16.40 5.77 -2.56
CA ILE A 124 15.64 5.37 -1.38
C ILE A 124 15.11 6.63 -0.66
N GLY A 125 13.82 6.92 -0.82
CA GLY A 125 13.16 8.10 -0.22
C GLY A 125 12.95 8.00 1.29
N SER A 126 12.91 6.79 1.85
CA SER A 126 12.83 6.55 3.31
C SER A 126 13.46 5.21 3.71
N LYS A 127 14.18 5.20 4.85
CA LYS A 127 14.67 3.97 5.50
C LYS A 127 14.06 3.85 6.90
N LEU A 128 13.38 2.74 7.20
CA LEU A 128 12.69 2.52 8.49
C LEU A 128 13.16 1.25 9.20
N HIS A 129 13.87 1.41 10.33
CA HIS A 129 14.16 0.29 11.22
C HIS A 129 12.88 -0.19 11.91
N THR A 130 12.35 -1.34 11.49
CA THR A 130 11.04 -1.85 11.89
C THR A 130 11.09 -3.24 12.51
N ILE A 131 12.27 -3.88 12.51
CA ILE A 131 12.48 -5.16 13.17
C ILE A 131 12.87 -4.95 14.63
N VAL A 132 12.12 -5.58 15.53
CA VAL A 132 12.50 -5.77 16.93
C VAL A 132 13.32 -7.04 17.06
N ARG A 133 14.39 -7.00 17.86
CA ARG A 133 15.30 -8.14 18.08
C ARG A 133 14.68 -9.14 19.06
N GLY A 134 14.94 -10.42 18.84
CA GLY A 134 14.45 -11.51 19.68
C GLY A 134 14.27 -12.82 18.92
N GLU A 135 14.11 -12.74 17.59
CA GLU A 135 14.04 -13.88 16.66
C GLU A 135 12.98 -14.93 17.05
N ASP A 136 11.91 -14.49 17.72
CA ASP A 136 10.77 -15.28 18.17
C ASP A 136 9.44 -14.69 17.66
N GLU A 137 8.33 -15.37 17.93
CA GLU A 137 7.00 -14.94 17.48
C GLU A 137 6.58 -13.61 18.13
N ALA A 138 7.02 -13.34 19.37
CA ALA A 138 6.74 -12.09 20.05
C ALA A 138 7.44 -10.91 19.34
N ALA A 139 8.72 -11.03 19.04
CA ALA A 139 9.48 -10.04 18.29
C ALA A 139 8.90 -9.80 16.89
N MET A 140 8.36 -10.84 16.24
CA MET A 140 7.65 -10.69 14.95
C MET A 140 6.42 -9.77 15.09
N VAL A 141 5.59 -9.98 16.12
CA VAL A 141 4.41 -9.13 16.37
C VAL A 141 4.81 -7.71 16.75
N GLU A 142 5.82 -7.55 17.60
CA GLU A 142 6.35 -6.23 17.97
C GLU A 142 6.89 -5.48 16.75
N SER A 143 7.52 -6.19 15.81
CA SER A 143 8.01 -5.62 14.54
C SER A 143 6.86 -5.06 13.67
N VAL A 144 5.73 -5.77 13.60
CA VAL A 144 4.51 -5.27 12.93
C VAL A 144 4.03 -3.98 13.60
N GLY A 145 3.95 -3.97 14.93
CA GLY A 145 3.58 -2.77 15.69
C GLY A 145 4.52 -1.59 15.44
N LEU A 146 5.83 -1.84 15.41
CA LEU A 146 6.84 -0.82 15.15
C LEU A 146 6.73 -0.22 13.74
N ALA A 147 6.43 -1.05 12.74
CA ALA A 147 6.13 -0.58 11.38
C ALA A 147 4.89 0.31 11.36
N LEU A 148 3.80 -0.09 12.03
CA LEU A 148 2.54 0.67 12.08
C LEU A 148 2.66 2.02 12.79
N VAL A 149 3.58 2.17 13.74
CA VAL A 149 3.85 3.47 14.38
C VAL A 149 4.63 4.41 13.46
N LYS A 150 5.51 3.88 12.60
CA LYS A 150 6.41 4.69 11.76
C LYS A 150 5.86 5.01 10.37
N LEU A 151 5.12 4.07 9.77
CA LEU A 151 4.60 4.20 8.41
C LEU A 151 3.67 5.40 8.20
N PRO A 152 2.75 5.77 9.13
CA PRO A 152 1.80 6.85 8.89
C PRO A 152 2.46 8.19 8.58
N ASP A 153 3.52 8.56 9.30
CA ASP A 153 4.23 9.82 9.07
C ASP A 153 4.91 9.84 7.70
N VAL A 154 5.47 8.71 7.28
CA VAL A 154 6.09 8.57 5.95
C VAL A 154 5.05 8.63 4.85
N LEU A 155 3.96 7.85 4.96
CA LEU A 155 2.89 7.83 3.95
C LEU A 155 2.20 9.20 3.85
N HIS A 156 2.03 9.91 4.95
CA HIS A 156 1.49 11.26 4.97
C HIS A 156 2.42 12.27 4.26
N ARG A 157 3.75 12.14 4.43
CA ARG A 157 4.74 12.97 3.75
C ARG A 157 4.80 12.70 2.25
N LEU A 158 4.84 11.42 1.85
CA LEU A 158 4.98 11.01 0.46
C LEU A 158 3.69 11.24 -0.35
N ARG A 159 2.52 11.13 0.30
CA ARG A 159 1.18 11.23 -0.33
C ARG A 159 1.08 10.38 -1.61
N PRO A 160 1.32 9.06 -1.53
CA PRO A 160 1.22 8.20 -2.69
C PRO A 160 -0.24 8.05 -3.14
N ASP A 161 -0.44 7.94 -4.45
CA ASP A 161 -1.74 7.61 -5.01
C ASP A 161 -2.07 6.12 -4.85
N ILE A 162 -1.02 5.30 -4.88
CA ILE A 162 -1.04 3.85 -4.72
C ILE A 162 0.23 3.35 -4.05
N LEU A 163 0.08 2.36 -3.17
CA LEU A 163 1.15 1.59 -2.55
C LEU A 163 1.19 0.19 -3.16
N VAL A 164 2.36 -0.24 -3.63
CA VAL A 164 2.59 -1.60 -4.10
C VAL A 164 3.05 -2.45 -2.93
N VAL A 165 2.32 -3.53 -2.65
CA VAL A 165 2.58 -4.47 -1.55
C VAL A 165 2.69 -5.87 -2.13
N HIS A 166 3.71 -6.61 -1.71
CA HIS A 166 4.02 -7.92 -2.25
C HIS A 166 3.90 -9.03 -1.19
N GLY A 167 3.28 -10.14 -1.57
CA GLY A 167 3.37 -11.42 -0.85
C GLY A 167 2.50 -11.49 0.40
N ASP A 168 3.01 -12.21 1.40
CA ASP A 168 2.24 -12.76 2.52
C ASP A 168 2.95 -12.67 3.87
N ARG A 169 4.03 -11.90 3.94
CA ARG A 169 4.80 -11.72 5.18
C ARG A 169 4.14 -10.74 6.14
N PHE A 170 4.50 -10.86 7.42
CA PHE A 170 4.07 -9.95 8.47
C PHE A 170 4.36 -8.47 8.16
N ASP A 171 5.49 -8.16 7.51
CA ASP A 171 5.82 -6.79 7.08
C ASP A 171 4.80 -6.25 6.05
N ALA A 172 4.38 -7.09 5.10
CA ALA A 172 3.39 -6.74 4.08
C ALA A 172 2.00 -6.48 4.70
N LEU A 173 1.65 -7.22 5.75
CA LEU A 173 0.42 -6.96 6.51
C LEU A 173 0.42 -5.58 7.18
N ALA A 174 1.57 -5.17 7.75
CA ALA A 174 1.72 -3.84 8.34
C ALA A 174 1.54 -2.74 7.27
N LEU A 175 2.16 -2.91 6.10
CA LEU A 175 2.02 -1.99 4.96
C LEU A 175 0.57 -1.88 4.49
N ALA A 176 -0.09 -3.02 4.27
CA ALA A 176 -1.48 -3.06 3.82
C ALA A 176 -2.44 -2.42 4.84
N THR A 177 -2.23 -2.69 6.13
CA THR A 177 -3.03 -2.12 7.21
C THR A 177 -2.88 -0.60 7.28
N ALA A 178 -1.65 -0.09 7.27
CA ALA A 178 -1.39 1.34 7.31
C ALA A 178 -2.01 2.06 6.09
N ALA A 179 -1.79 1.53 4.88
CA ALA A 179 -2.32 2.14 3.66
C ALA A 179 -3.85 2.11 3.61
N ALA A 180 -4.49 0.99 3.96
CA ALA A 180 -5.95 0.86 3.94
C ALA A 180 -6.61 1.84 4.92
N LEU A 181 -6.10 1.94 6.14
CA LEU A 181 -6.63 2.86 7.16
C LEU A 181 -6.42 4.33 6.80
N MET A 182 -5.38 4.65 6.02
CA MET A 182 -5.10 5.99 5.52
C MET A 182 -5.77 6.29 4.17
N ASN A 183 -6.62 5.39 3.67
CA ASN A 183 -7.33 5.53 2.41
C ASN A 183 -6.38 5.67 1.19
N ILE A 184 -5.22 5.01 1.26
CA ILE A 184 -4.24 4.90 0.17
C ILE A 184 -4.55 3.60 -0.58
N ARG A 185 -4.60 3.67 -1.91
CA ARG A 185 -4.87 2.48 -2.74
C ARG A 185 -3.74 1.49 -2.59
N ILE A 186 -4.06 0.20 -2.63
CA ILE A 186 -3.09 -0.88 -2.54
C ILE A 186 -3.19 -1.74 -3.80
N LEU A 187 -2.06 -1.96 -4.44
CA LEU A 187 -1.86 -3.02 -5.42
C LEU A 187 -1.17 -4.19 -4.71
N HIS A 188 -1.92 -5.26 -4.46
CA HIS A 188 -1.40 -6.49 -3.86
C HIS A 188 -0.91 -7.45 -4.94
N LEU A 189 0.36 -7.82 -4.85
CA LEU A 189 1.00 -8.77 -5.75
C LEU A 189 1.07 -10.16 -5.10
N GLU A 190 0.92 -11.20 -5.93
CA GLU A 190 1.02 -12.61 -5.51
C GLU A 190 -0.11 -13.02 -4.53
N GLY A 191 -1.26 -12.34 -4.63
CA GLY A 191 -2.49 -12.73 -3.93
C GLY A 191 -3.11 -14.01 -4.52
N GLY A 192 -3.90 -14.71 -3.70
CA GLY A 192 -4.68 -15.88 -4.13
C GLY A 192 -3.94 -17.22 -4.17
N GLU A 193 -2.63 -17.27 -3.91
CA GLU A 193 -1.94 -18.56 -3.77
C GLU A 193 -2.15 -19.19 -2.39
N VAL A 194 -1.71 -20.44 -2.24
CA VAL A 194 -1.84 -21.24 -1.02
C VAL A 194 -0.49 -21.91 -0.73
N SER A 195 0.07 -21.68 0.45
CA SER A 195 1.37 -22.19 0.91
C SER A 195 1.25 -23.21 2.06
N GLY A 196 0.11 -23.27 2.75
CA GLY A 196 -0.14 -24.24 3.83
C GLY A 196 0.47 -23.87 5.19
N THR A 197 0.77 -22.59 5.41
CA THR A 197 1.31 -22.05 6.68
C THR A 197 0.44 -20.91 7.21
N ILE A 198 0.88 -20.23 8.28
CA ILE A 198 0.24 -19.00 8.75
C ILE A 198 0.18 -17.91 7.67
N ASP A 199 1.09 -17.96 6.70
CA ASP A 199 1.20 -16.99 5.62
C ASP A 199 -0.06 -16.99 4.75
N ASP A 200 -0.82 -18.09 4.65
CA ASP A 200 -2.11 -18.13 3.95
C ASP A 200 -3.11 -17.14 4.57
N SER A 201 -3.19 -17.12 5.90
CA SER A 201 -4.08 -16.19 6.61
C SER A 201 -3.65 -14.74 6.39
N ILE A 202 -2.34 -14.50 6.40
CA ILE A 202 -1.78 -13.17 6.18
C ILE A 202 -2.05 -12.72 4.74
N ARG A 203 -1.76 -13.57 3.75
CA ARG A 203 -1.99 -13.31 2.32
C ARG A 203 -3.42 -12.92 2.04
N HIS A 204 -4.37 -13.69 2.55
CA HIS A 204 -5.79 -13.46 2.32
C HIS A 204 -6.34 -12.26 3.11
N ALA A 205 -5.79 -11.98 4.30
CA ALA A 205 -6.09 -10.75 5.01
C ALA A 205 -5.60 -9.52 4.24
N ILE A 206 -4.38 -9.56 3.68
CA ILE A 206 -3.85 -8.49 2.82
C ILE A 206 -4.75 -8.33 1.58
N SER A 207 -5.18 -9.42 0.94
CA SER A 207 -6.10 -9.34 -0.20
C SER A 207 -7.38 -8.59 0.18
N LYS A 208 -7.95 -8.83 1.37
CA LYS A 208 -9.15 -8.13 1.83
C LYS A 208 -8.94 -6.65 2.14
N LEU A 209 -7.73 -6.24 2.46
CA LEU A 209 -7.36 -4.84 2.64
C LEU A 209 -7.02 -4.16 1.30
N ALA A 210 -6.60 -4.94 0.32
CA ALA A 210 -6.13 -4.44 -0.96
C ALA A 210 -7.26 -3.94 -1.85
N HIS A 211 -6.94 -2.99 -2.72
CA HIS A 211 -7.93 -2.39 -3.63
C HIS A 211 -7.85 -2.99 -5.02
N TYR A 212 -6.65 -3.39 -5.43
CA TYR A 212 -6.33 -3.97 -6.72
C TYR A 212 -5.40 -5.17 -6.49
N HIS A 213 -5.50 -6.15 -7.38
CA HIS A 213 -4.78 -7.41 -7.26
C HIS A 213 -4.05 -7.71 -8.56
N ALA A 214 -2.79 -8.13 -8.46
CA ALA A 214 -2.06 -8.76 -9.56
C ALA A 214 -1.64 -10.17 -9.14
N CYS A 215 -2.23 -11.18 -9.78
CA CYS A 215 -2.01 -12.58 -9.47
C CYS A 215 -1.19 -13.27 -10.57
N CYS A 216 -0.55 -14.38 -10.20
CA CYS A 216 0.44 -15.05 -11.05
C CYS A 216 -0.12 -16.23 -11.84
N THR A 217 -1.25 -16.79 -11.41
CA THR A 217 -1.85 -17.98 -12.03
C THR A 217 -3.38 -17.86 -12.09
N ARG A 218 -4.01 -18.58 -13.04
CA ARG A 218 -5.47 -18.67 -13.12
C ARG A 218 -6.09 -19.29 -11.86
N THR A 219 -5.39 -20.21 -11.21
CA THR A 219 -5.84 -20.80 -9.95
C THR A 219 -5.89 -19.74 -8.85
N ALA A 220 -4.85 -18.90 -8.75
CA ALA A 220 -4.83 -17.80 -7.79
C ALA A 220 -5.91 -16.74 -8.07
N GLU A 221 -6.14 -16.41 -9.34
CA GLU A 221 -7.25 -15.56 -9.77
C GLU A 221 -8.61 -16.11 -9.30
N GLN A 222 -8.85 -17.40 -9.51
CA GLN A 222 -10.08 -18.07 -9.07
C GLN A 222 -10.23 -18.06 -7.55
N HIS A 223 -9.15 -18.22 -6.78
CA HIS A 223 -9.20 -18.11 -5.33
C HIS A 223 -9.57 -16.69 -4.87
N LEU A 224 -9.02 -15.64 -5.49
CA LEU A 224 -9.39 -14.25 -5.18
C LEU A 224 -10.88 -14.01 -5.45
N ILE A 225 -11.39 -14.45 -6.60
CA ILE A 225 -12.81 -14.35 -6.94
C ILE A 225 -13.67 -15.15 -5.95
N ALA A 226 -13.25 -16.37 -5.60
CA ALA A 226 -13.95 -17.21 -4.62
C ALA A 226 -13.98 -16.58 -3.22
N MET A 227 -12.93 -15.83 -2.85
CA MET A 227 -12.92 -15.01 -1.65
C MET A 227 -13.76 -13.74 -1.77
N CYS A 228 -14.51 -13.53 -2.86
CA CYS A 228 -15.36 -12.38 -3.13
C CYS A 228 -14.61 -11.07 -3.43
N GLU A 229 -13.42 -11.15 -4.03
CA GLU A 229 -12.81 -9.98 -4.67
C GLU A 229 -13.54 -9.62 -5.99
N ASP A 230 -13.59 -8.33 -6.31
CA ASP A 230 -14.17 -7.84 -7.56
C ASP A 230 -13.27 -8.17 -8.76
N HIS A 231 -13.76 -9.00 -9.68
CA HIS A 231 -13.01 -9.45 -10.85
C HIS A 231 -12.51 -8.30 -11.73
N THR A 232 -13.17 -7.13 -11.73
CA THR A 232 -12.74 -5.96 -12.50
C THR A 232 -11.48 -5.30 -11.94
N ARG A 233 -11.06 -5.70 -10.74
CA ARG A 233 -9.88 -5.21 -10.02
C ARG A 233 -8.78 -6.25 -9.90
N ILE A 234 -8.92 -7.40 -10.56
CA ILE A 234 -7.94 -8.47 -10.59
C ILE A 234 -7.28 -8.49 -11.96
N LEU A 235 -5.94 -8.46 -11.97
CA LEU A 235 -5.11 -8.62 -13.14
C LEU A 235 -4.36 -9.95 -13.05
N LEU A 236 -4.53 -10.82 -14.04
CA LEU A 236 -3.68 -11.98 -14.24
C LEU A 236 -2.44 -11.58 -15.04
N ALA A 237 -1.34 -11.27 -14.35
CA ALA A 237 -0.12 -10.75 -14.96
C ALA A 237 0.99 -11.82 -15.12
N GLY A 238 0.99 -12.84 -14.26
CA GLY A 238 2.17 -13.68 -14.05
C GLY A 238 3.04 -13.16 -12.91
N CYS A 239 4.06 -13.92 -12.51
CA CYS A 239 4.98 -13.50 -11.46
C CYS A 239 6.13 -12.68 -12.06
N PRO A 240 6.39 -11.43 -11.60
CA PRO A 240 7.42 -10.56 -12.18
C PRO A 240 8.84 -11.15 -12.15
N SER A 241 9.12 -12.12 -11.28
CA SER A 241 10.41 -12.80 -11.29
C SER A 241 10.67 -13.54 -12.60
N TYR A 242 9.61 -13.97 -13.30
CA TYR A 242 9.74 -14.65 -14.59
C TYR A 242 10.25 -13.72 -15.69
N ASP A 243 10.00 -12.41 -15.61
CA ASP A 243 10.56 -11.44 -16.55
C ASP A 243 12.09 -11.51 -16.57
N LYS A 244 12.72 -11.59 -15.39
CA LYS A 244 14.18 -11.78 -15.27
C LYS A 244 14.63 -13.16 -15.74
N LEU A 245 13.87 -14.21 -15.43
CA LEU A 245 14.24 -15.59 -15.79
C LEU A 245 14.16 -15.85 -17.30
N LEU A 246 13.13 -15.34 -17.96
CA LEU A 246 12.87 -15.59 -19.38
C LEU A 246 13.69 -14.66 -20.29
N ALA A 247 14.16 -13.52 -19.78
CA ALA A 247 15.10 -12.65 -20.48
C ALA A 247 16.52 -13.24 -20.60
N ALA A 248 16.85 -14.27 -19.83
CA ALA A 248 18.13 -14.98 -19.89
C ALA A 248 18.20 -15.88 -21.14
N HIS A 249 18.50 -15.27 -22.28
CA HIS A 249 18.53 -15.95 -23.58
C HIS A 249 19.83 -16.72 -23.85
N HIS A 250 20.89 -16.54 -23.05
CA HIS A 250 22.17 -17.26 -23.22
C HIS A 250 22.56 -18.12 -22.01
N ARG A 251 23.21 -19.26 -22.27
CA ARG A 251 23.66 -20.22 -21.23
C ARG A 251 24.62 -19.59 -20.21
N ASP A 252 25.38 -18.58 -20.64
CA ASP A 252 26.29 -17.82 -19.79
C ASP A 252 25.54 -16.88 -18.82
N ASP A 253 24.38 -16.35 -19.22
CA ASP A 253 23.52 -15.51 -18.38
C ASP A 253 22.97 -16.28 -17.17
N TYR A 254 22.65 -17.57 -17.34
CA TYR A 254 22.23 -18.41 -16.22
C TYR A 254 23.33 -18.55 -15.18
N MET A 255 24.59 -18.69 -15.63
CA MET A 255 25.71 -18.77 -14.70
C MET A 255 25.91 -17.45 -13.98
N ASP A 256 25.66 -16.31 -14.62
CA ASP A 256 25.71 -14.99 -13.96
C ASP A 256 24.54 -14.76 -13.00
N ILE A 257 23.33 -15.20 -13.34
CA ILE A 257 22.17 -15.19 -12.43
C ILE A 257 22.45 -16.09 -11.22
N ILE A 258 22.97 -17.30 -11.45
CA ILE A 258 23.33 -18.24 -10.39
C ILE A 258 24.49 -17.69 -9.53
N ARG A 259 25.52 -17.07 -10.12
CA ARG A 259 26.62 -16.41 -9.38
C ARG A 259 26.12 -15.25 -8.53
N ASN A 260 25.18 -14.44 -9.04
CA ASN A 260 24.53 -13.38 -8.28
C ASN A 260 23.71 -13.94 -7.10
N TRP A 261 23.01 -15.06 -7.29
CA TRP A 261 22.25 -15.72 -6.22
C TRP A 261 23.15 -16.39 -5.17
N LEU A 262 24.27 -16.96 -5.61
CA LEU A 262 25.26 -17.59 -4.73
C LEU A 262 26.21 -16.58 -4.06
N GLY A 263 26.13 -15.29 -4.42
CA GLY A 263 26.90 -14.22 -3.79
C GLY A 263 28.42 -14.38 -3.94
N THR A 264 28.92 -14.69 -5.14
CA THR A 264 30.36 -14.89 -5.30
C THR A 264 31.14 -13.57 -5.31
N CYS A 265 31.99 -13.42 -4.31
CA CYS A 265 33.08 -12.44 -4.23
C CYS A 265 33.90 -12.40 -5.54
N SER A 266 34.18 -11.19 -6.01
CA SER A 266 35.04 -10.94 -7.16
C SER A 266 36.52 -11.27 -6.87
N SER A 267 37.08 -12.05 -7.79
CA SER A 267 38.48 -12.14 -8.24
C SER A 267 39.52 -12.89 -7.39
N ASN A 268 40.11 -13.89 -8.05
CA ASN A 268 41.42 -14.51 -7.82
C ASN A 268 41.68 -15.11 -6.42
N LEU A 269 41.30 -16.38 -6.23
CA LEU A 269 42.11 -17.28 -5.43
C LEU A 269 41.88 -18.73 -5.86
N SER A 270 42.99 -19.46 -5.95
CA SER A 270 43.06 -20.90 -6.11
C SER A 270 42.02 -21.63 -5.27
N VAL A 271 41.48 -22.72 -5.82
CA VAL A 271 40.58 -23.67 -5.17
C VAL A 271 41.18 -24.15 -3.84
N THR A 272 40.85 -23.46 -2.75
CA THR A 272 40.80 -23.98 -1.40
C THR A 272 39.64 -23.28 -0.68
N ASN A 273 38.54 -24.01 -0.61
CA ASN A 273 37.28 -23.62 0.00
C ASN A 273 37.45 -23.59 1.54
N PRO A 274 37.23 -22.48 2.27
CA PRO A 274 37.27 -22.50 3.73
C PRO A 274 35.87 -22.68 4.36
N PHE A 275 34.82 -22.87 3.56
CA PHE A 275 33.44 -22.94 4.07
C PHE A 275 32.92 -24.36 4.36
N TRP A 276 33.80 -25.35 4.28
CA TRP A 276 33.58 -26.68 4.84
C TRP A 276 34.73 -26.97 5.81
N PRO A 277 34.46 -27.30 7.09
CA PRO A 277 35.51 -27.83 7.94
C PRO A 277 35.93 -29.19 7.38
N ASP A 278 37.16 -29.28 6.85
CA ASP A 278 37.86 -30.52 6.50
C ASP A 278 38.26 -31.31 7.77
N SER A 279 37.29 -31.63 8.62
CA SER A 279 37.50 -32.53 9.75
C SER A 279 36.29 -33.41 10.02
N LEU A 280 35.97 -34.27 9.06
CA LEU A 280 35.37 -35.56 9.37
C LEU A 280 36.47 -36.50 9.93
N GLY A 281 36.95 -36.17 11.13
CA GLY A 281 37.38 -37.17 12.10
C GLY A 281 36.13 -37.64 12.84
N GLY A 282 35.86 -38.95 12.79
CA GLY A 282 34.56 -39.55 13.09
C GLY A 282 33.87 -39.05 14.36
N MET A 283 32.60 -38.68 14.23
CA MET A 283 31.66 -38.63 15.35
C MET A 283 30.29 -39.15 14.89
N VAL A 284 30.02 -40.39 15.28
CA VAL A 284 28.73 -41.06 15.12
C VAL A 284 27.67 -40.27 15.89
N MET A 285 26.73 -39.64 15.18
CA MET A 285 25.53 -39.08 15.79
C MET A 285 24.62 -40.22 16.26
N ARG A 286 24.60 -40.46 17.58
CA ARG A 286 23.56 -41.27 18.22
C ARG A 286 22.22 -40.55 18.10
N ARG A 287 21.25 -41.26 17.52
CA ARG A 287 19.82 -40.96 17.55
C ARG A 287 19.40 -40.82 19.02
N LYS A 288 18.99 -39.62 19.45
CA LYS A 288 18.42 -39.41 20.78
C LYS A 288 16.93 -39.76 20.69
N GLU A 289 16.59 -40.97 21.14
CA GLU A 289 15.21 -41.39 21.36
C GLU A 289 14.53 -40.42 22.34
N ARG A 290 13.31 -39.97 21.99
CA ARG A 290 12.37 -39.44 22.98
C ARG A 290 11.98 -40.61 23.88
N LYS A 291 12.12 -40.43 25.19
CA LYS A 291 11.39 -41.22 26.19
C LYS A 291 10.44 -40.28 26.90
N ASP A 292 9.20 -40.75 26.97
CA ASP A 292 8.08 -40.18 27.69
C ASP A 292 8.42 -39.90 29.15
N LEU A 293 7.92 -38.77 29.65
CA LEU A 293 7.29 -38.55 30.97
C LEU A 293 6.66 -37.15 30.98
#